data_AF-A0A034WEN2-F1
#
_entry.id   AF-A0A034WEN2-F1
#
_cell.length_a   1.000
_cell.length_b   1.000
_cell.length_c   1.000
_cell.angle_alpha   90.00
_cell.angle_beta   90.00
_cell.angle_gamma   90.00
#
_symmetry.space_group_name_H-M   'P 1'
#
loop_
_entity.id
_entity.type
_entity.pdbx_description
1 polymer ?
#
loop_
_entity_poly.entity_id
_entity_poly.type
_entity_poly.pdbx_seq_one_letter_code
_entity_poly.pdbx_strand_id
1 'polypeptide(L)'
;REYSSLDEIHNYSSVIPNQMARVPIHNYFAVFLLVIALACINAEGTGDPEIDIETFGSRNQLLDSIFNDSLVVTEYLFGRSEELCEKLIDDEMYRNETSEELESRDDVVKNCRRRVVERLYPTGGRYGSKTEETLWHKYGLANIQKMVNQKYEEFFAEIVQRMDDYVKGLTPEQQTRTTARNLRKWSSKIKDAPTLSMKNMFYNSCMRFYYFERGV
;
A
#
# COMPACT_ATOMS: atom_id res chain seq x y z
N ARG A 1 49.75 18.19 40.88
CA ARG A 1 49.78 18.39 42.36
C ARG A 1 48.75 19.49 42.59
N GLU A 2 47.54 19.28 43.11
CA GLU A 2 46.95 18.25 43.96
C GLU A 2 45.42 18.21 43.74
N TYR A 3 44.84 17.05 44.06
CA TYR A 3 43.41 16.75 44.20
C TYR A 3 42.79 17.41 45.44
N SER A 4 41.49 17.69 45.42
CA SER A 4 40.47 17.33 46.47
C SER A 4 39.14 18.01 46.08
N SER A 5 38.16 17.34 45.48
CA SER A 5 37.19 16.37 46.03
C SER A 5 36.23 16.93 47.10
N LEU A 6 34.94 16.85 46.75
CA LEU A 6 33.79 16.52 47.61
C LEU A 6 33.37 17.55 48.67
N ASP A 7 32.29 18.29 48.39
CA ASP A 7 30.98 18.04 49.02
C ASP A 7 30.06 19.24 48.80
N GLU A 8 29.12 19.13 47.86
CA GLU A 8 27.81 19.77 48.02
C GLU A 8 26.77 18.94 47.25
N ILE A 9 26.34 17.89 47.93
CA ILE A 9 25.12 17.15 47.62
C ILE A 9 23.97 17.96 48.20
N HIS A 10 23.10 18.51 47.34
CA HIS A 10 21.67 18.19 47.40
C HIS A 10 20.87 18.74 46.21
N ASN A 11 20.28 17.79 45.49
CA ASN A 11 18.88 17.79 45.09
C ASN A 11 18.49 18.53 43.80
N TYR A 12 18.78 17.89 42.65
CA TYR A 12 17.77 17.71 41.60
C TYR A 12 17.86 16.29 41.07
N SER A 13 16.96 15.44 41.56
CA SER A 13 16.69 14.11 41.04
C SER A 13 15.91 14.20 39.73
N SER A 14 16.15 13.21 38.87
CA SER A 14 15.37 12.81 37.68
C SER A 14 15.64 13.66 36.42
N VAL A 15 15.93 13.12 35.22
CA VAL A 15 15.52 11.87 34.56
C VAL A 15 16.54 11.52 33.46
N ILE A 16 17.00 10.26 33.38
CA ILE A 16 17.46 9.63 32.12
C ILE A 16 16.50 8.46 31.81
N PRO A 17 16.51 7.89 30.61
CA PRO A 17 15.66 8.23 29.48
C PRO A 17 14.69 7.08 29.21
N ASN A 18 13.42 7.35 28.90
CA ASN A 18 12.63 6.35 28.16
C ASN A 18 11.27 6.90 27.76
N GLN A 19 10.75 6.25 26.73
CA GLN A 19 9.40 6.35 26.18
C GLN A 19 9.21 7.48 25.18
N MET A 20 9.38 7.07 23.91
CA MET A 20 8.48 7.42 22.82
C MET A 20 7.13 7.89 23.34
N ALA A 21 6.76 9.13 22.99
CA ALA A 21 5.42 9.62 23.15
C ALA A 21 4.45 8.65 22.44
N ARG A 22 3.86 7.75 23.22
CA ARG A 22 2.75 6.88 22.80
C ARG A 22 1.53 7.79 22.65
N VAL A 23 1.37 8.31 21.44
CA VAL A 23 0.14 8.96 20.95
C VAL A 23 -1.06 8.02 21.23
N PRO A 24 -2.25 8.51 21.62
CA PRO A 24 -3.34 7.70 22.16
C PRO A 24 -4.11 6.98 21.03
N ILE A 25 -3.47 5.99 20.41
CA ILE A 25 -4.10 5.13 19.39
C ILE A 25 -4.99 4.04 20.03
N HIS A 26 -4.85 3.83 21.34
CA HIS A 26 -5.45 2.69 22.04
C HIS A 26 -6.98 2.74 22.19
N ASN A 27 -7.59 3.92 22.31
CA ASN A 27 -9.05 4.00 22.55
C ASN A 27 -9.87 3.71 21.29
N TYR A 28 -9.41 4.14 20.12
CA TYR A 28 -10.06 3.80 18.86
C TYR A 28 -9.92 2.31 18.54
N PHE A 29 -8.76 1.72 18.83
CA PHE A 29 -8.53 0.29 18.65
C PHE A 29 -9.42 -0.56 19.57
N ALA A 30 -9.59 -0.17 20.84
CA ALA A 30 -10.43 -0.89 21.79
C ALA A 30 -11.92 -0.88 21.39
N VAL A 31 -12.41 0.28 20.92
CA VAL A 31 -13.77 0.39 20.37
C VAL A 31 -13.91 -0.42 19.08
N PHE A 32 -12.89 -0.43 18.22
CA PHE A 32 -12.86 -1.25 17.00
C PHE A 32 -12.96 -2.75 17.33
N LEU A 33 -12.22 -3.22 18.32
CA LEU A 33 -12.25 -4.61 18.79
C LEU A 33 -13.59 -4.98 19.43
N LEU A 34 -14.22 -4.06 20.16
CA LEU A 34 -15.56 -4.27 20.74
C LEU A 34 -16.64 -4.37 19.67
N VAL A 35 -16.58 -3.56 18.60
CA VAL A 35 -17.53 -3.64 17.48
C VAL A 35 -17.37 -4.96 16.71
N ILE A 36 -16.13 -5.44 16.54
CA ILE A 36 -15.86 -6.76 15.95
C ILE A 36 -16.43 -7.87 16.83
N ALA A 37 -16.17 -7.84 18.14
CA ALA A 37 -16.70 -8.83 19.08
C ALA A 37 -18.23 -8.84 19.12
N LEU A 38 -18.88 -7.67 19.08
CA LEU A 38 -20.34 -7.55 19.09
C LEU A 38 -20.98 -8.03 17.77
N ALA A 39 -20.29 -7.88 16.64
CA ALA A 39 -20.72 -8.42 15.36
C ALA A 39 -20.59 -9.95 15.30
N CYS A 40 -19.59 -10.53 15.99
CA CYS A 40 -19.40 -11.98 16.09
C CYS A 40 -20.47 -12.67 16.95
N ILE A 41 -21.01 -12.01 17.99
CA ILE A 41 -22.01 -12.61 18.89
C ILE A 41 -23.40 -12.74 18.23
N ASN A 42 -23.73 -11.86 17.28
CA ASN A 42 -25.08 -11.78 16.70
C ASN A 42 -25.25 -12.55 15.38
N ALA A 43 -24.22 -13.27 14.92
CA ALA A 43 -24.28 -14.10 13.72
C ALA A 43 -24.57 -15.57 14.07
N GLU A 44 -25.53 -15.83 14.96
CA GLU A 44 -26.05 -17.19 15.21
C GLU A 44 -27.11 -17.51 14.15
N GLY A 45 -26.64 -17.68 12.91
CA GLY A 45 -27.40 -18.21 11.80
C GLY A 45 -27.18 -19.72 11.74
N THR A 46 -28.27 -20.48 11.88
CA THR A 46 -28.31 -21.94 11.83
C THR A 46 -27.84 -22.49 10.48
N GLY A 47 -26.53 -22.71 10.36
CA GLY A 47 -25.88 -23.43 9.28
C GLY A 47 -24.65 -24.13 9.85
N ASP A 48 -24.28 -25.26 9.25
CA ASP A 48 -23.19 -26.13 9.70
C ASP A 48 -21.88 -25.31 9.95
N PRO A 49 -21.53 -25.03 11.21
CA PRO A 49 -20.62 -23.94 11.56
C PRO A 49 -19.17 -24.24 11.16
N GLU A 50 -18.83 -25.51 10.99
CA GLU A 50 -17.45 -25.95 10.71
C GLU A 50 -17.04 -25.61 9.27
N ILE A 51 -17.93 -25.84 8.30
CA ILE A 51 -17.67 -25.57 6.87
C ILE A 51 -17.61 -24.05 6.59
N ASP A 52 -18.38 -23.25 7.32
CA ASP A 52 -18.45 -21.81 7.09
C ASP A 52 -17.23 -21.06 7.64
N ILE A 53 -16.70 -21.48 8.79
CA ILE A 53 -15.51 -20.88 9.42
C ILE A 53 -14.24 -21.16 8.59
N GLU A 54 -14.04 -22.39 8.12
CA GLU A 54 -12.85 -22.75 7.32
C GLU A 54 -12.85 -22.08 5.94
N THR A 55 -14.02 -22.00 5.30
CA THR A 55 -14.20 -21.27 4.03
C THR A 55 -13.95 -19.77 4.20
N PHE A 56 -14.39 -19.19 5.33
CA PHE A 56 -14.14 -17.78 5.64
C PHE A 56 -12.65 -17.51 5.91
N GLY A 57 -11.97 -18.41 6.64
CA GLY A 57 -10.55 -18.33 6.92
C GLY A 57 -9.68 -18.41 5.66
N SER A 58 -9.90 -19.41 4.82
CA SER A 58 -9.16 -19.60 3.56
C SER A 58 -9.35 -18.45 2.57
N ARG A 59 -10.57 -17.89 2.49
CA ARG A 59 -10.83 -16.67 1.69
C ARG A 59 -10.00 -15.48 2.19
N ASN A 60 -9.98 -15.23 3.49
CA ASN A 60 -9.25 -14.09 4.04
C ASN A 60 -7.74 -14.26 3.81
N GLN A 61 -7.22 -15.48 3.95
CA GLN A 61 -5.82 -15.79 3.61
C GLN A 61 -5.50 -15.47 2.15
N LEU A 62 -6.39 -15.81 1.19
CA LEU A 62 -6.23 -15.43 -0.21
C LEU A 62 -6.16 -13.90 -0.37
N LEU A 63 -7.12 -13.18 0.22
CA LEU A 63 -7.22 -11.73 0.08
C LEU A 63 -6.03 -11.00 0.72
N ASP A 64 -5.61 -11.43 1.91
CA ASP A 64 -4.46 -10.87 2.62
C ASP A 64 -3.16 -11.16 1.85
N SER A 65 -3.02 -12.35 1.26
CA SER A 65 -1.89 -12.67 0.39
C SER A 65 -1.85 -11.76 -0.84
N ILE A 66 -2.98 -11.55 -1.51
CA ILE A 66 -3.09 -10.62 -2.65
C ILE A 66 -2.76 -9.19 -2.22
N PHE A 67 -3.25 -8.76 -1.06
CA PHE A 67 -2.98 -7.43 -0.52
C PHE A 67 -1.48 -7.23 -0.27
N ASN A 68 -0.83 -8.19 0.38
CA ASN A 68 0.61 -8.14 0.64
C ASN A 68 1.43 -8.04 -0.66
N ASP A 69 1.07 -8.78 -1.70
CA ASP A 69 1.79 -8.67 -2.98
C ASP A 69 1.58 -7.28 -3.64
N SER A 70 0.43 -6.64 -3.42
CA SER A 70 0.23 -5.27 -3.88
C SER A 70 1.11 -4.25 -3.14
N LEU A 71 1.47 -4.53 -1.87
CA LEU A 71 2.46 -3.73 -1.14
C LEU A 71 3.84 -3.90 -1.76
N VAL A 72 4.22 -5.11 -2.18
CA VAL A 72 5.51 -5.37 -2.86
C VAL A 72 5.60 -4.59 -4.18
N VAL A 73 4.52 -4.56 -4.99
CA VAL A 73 4.49 -3.75 -6.23
C VAL A 73 4.59 -2.26 -5.90
N THR A 74 3.92 -1.83 -4.84
CA THR A 74 3.94 -0.43 -4.38
C THR A 74 5.35 -0.02 -3.91
N GLU A 75 6.02 -0.86 -3.13
CA GLU A 75 7.39 -0.64 -2.68
C GLU A 75 8.36 -0.55 -3.87
N TYR A 76 8.22 -1.45 -4.85
CA TYR A 76 9.00 -1.42 -6.08
C TYR A 76 8.84 -0.09 -6.83
N LEU A 77 7.59 0.37 -6.98
CA LEU A 77 7.26 1.66 -7.60
C LEU A 77 7.92 2.83 -6.86
N PHE A 78 7.83 2.85 -5.52
CA PHE A 78 8.45 3.90 -4.71
C PHE A 78 9.98 3.89 -4.83
N GLY A 79 10.62 2.72 -4.75
CA GLY A 79 12.07 2.59 -4.90
C GLY A 79 12.55 3.11 -6.26
N ARG A 80 11.85 2.76 -7.35
CA ARG A 80 12.15 3.29 -8.68
C ARG A 80 11.94 4.80 -8.81
N SER A 81 10.97 5.34 -8.08
CA SER A 81 10.71 6.78 -8.06
C SER A 81 11.81 7.53 -7.32
N GLU A 82 12.32 6.96 -6.24
CA GLU A 82 13.45 7.48 -5.48
C GLU A 82 14.74 7.50 -6.30
N GLU A 83 15.09 6.38 -6.94
CA GLU A 83 16.27 6.29 -7.83
C GLU A 83 16.23 7.34 -8.96
N LEU A 84 15.05 7.66 -9.49
CA LEU A 84 14.89 8.68 -10.53
C LEU A 84 15.05 10.08 -9.95
N CYS A 85 14.45 10.32 -8.78
CA CYS A 85 14.50 11.62 -8.12
C CYS A 85 15.89 11.99 -7.62
N GLU A 86 16.67 11.04 -7.11
CA GLU A 86 18.07 11.27 -6.76
C GLU A 86 18.86 11.79 -7.97
N LYS A 87 18.72 11.13 -9.13
CA LYS A 87 19.38 11.57 -10.38
C LYS A 87 18.91 12.94 -10.86
N LEU A 88 17.60 13.23 -10.72
CA LEU A 88 17.03 14.51 -11.13
C LEU A 88 17.51 15.65 -10.24
N ILE A 89 17.53 15.45 -8.91
CA ILE A 89 17.88 16.48 -7.93
C ILE A 89 19.38 16.76 -7.95
N ASP A 90 20.21 15.73 -8.15
CA ASP A 90 21.66 15.90 -8.32
C ASP A 90 22.00 16.71 -9.60
N ASP A 91 21.15 16.69 -10.63
CA ASP A 91 21.30 17.52 -11.85
C ASP A 91 20.56 18.88 -11.75
N GLU A 92 19.44 18.96 -11.01
CA GLU A 92 18.61 20.18 -10.84
C GLU A 92 19.09 21.15 -9.75
N MET A 93 20.07 20.77 -8.93
CA MET A 93 20.82 21.74 -8.10
C MET A 93 21.53 22.85 -8.94
N TYR A 94 21.43 22.84 -10.27
CA TYR A 94 22.08 23.78 -11.19
C TYR A 94 21.18 24.84 -11.85
N ARG A 95 19.92 25.06 -11.42
CA ARG A 95 19.06 26.12 -12.05
C ARG A 95 18.39 27.17 -11.16
N ASN A 96 18.35 27.03 -9.83
CA ASN A 96 17.73 28.05 -8.97
C ASN A 96 18.74 28.65 -7.96
N GLU A 97 19.65 29.48 -8.48
CA GLU A 97 20.36 30.49 -7.67
C GLU A 97 19.48 31.74 -7.39
N THR A 98 18.20 31.79 -7.79
CA THR A 98 17.43 33.06 -7.74
C THR A 98 15.93 32.91 -7.45
N SER A 99 15.51 32.20 -6.40
CA SER A 99 14.10 32.19 -5.99
C SER A 99 13.94 32.33 -4.48
N GLU A 100 13.25 33.40 -4.07
CA GLU A 100 12.88 33.77 -2.70
C GLU A 100 11.85 32.80 -2.09
N GLU A 101 12.32 31.62 -1.70
CA GLU A 101 11.81 30.74 -0.63
C GLU A 101 12.60 29.44 -0.76
N LEU A 102 13.52 29.18 0.16
CA LEU A 102 14.26 27.93 0.16
C LEU A 102 13.30 26.81 0.59
N GLU A 103 12.60 26.20 -0.38
CA GLU A 103 12.03 24.88 -0.15
C GLU A 103 13.14 24.00 0.42
N SER A 104 12.86 23.34 1.55
CA SER A 104 13.85 22.46 2.16
C SER A 104 14.20 21.36 1.16
N ARG A 105 15.44 20.86 1.20
CA ARG A 105 15.86 19.72 0.36
C ARG A 105 14.88 18.54 0.49
N ASP A 106 14.34 18.34 1.68
CA ASP A 106 13.35 17.29 1.96
C ASP A 106 12.03 17.52 1.22
N ASP A 107 11.55 18.75 1.15
CA ASP A 107 10.34 19.10 0.41
C ASP A 107 10.52 18.92 -1.10
N VAL A 108 11.68 19.29 -1.64
CA VAL A 108 12.03 19.07 -3.05
C VAL A 108 12.03 17.58 -3.38
N VAL A 109 12.69 16.75 -2.57
CA VAL A 109 12.73 15.29 -2.74
C VAL A 109 11.34 14.68 -2.63
N LYS A 110 10.54 15.10 -1.66
CA LYS A 110 9.16 14.61 -1.48
C LYS A 110 8.26 15.00 -2.66
N ASN A 111 8.38 16.22 -3.16
CA ASN A 111 7.64 16.71 -4.31
C ASN A 111 8.03 15.94 -5.58
N CYS A 112 9.33 15.72 -5.81
CA CYS A 112 9.79 14.90 -6.92
C CYS A 112 9.20 13.50 -6.86
N ARG A 113 9.36 12.80 -5.71
CA ARG A 113 8.88 11.41 -5.55
C ARG A 113 7.38 11.31 -5.83
N ARG A 114 6.58 12.23 -5.29
CA ARG A 114 5.14 12.29 -5.55
C ARG A 114 4.83 12.39 -7.04
N ARG A 115 5.45 13.34 -7.75
CA ARG A 115 5.19 13.55 -9.17
C ARG A 115 5.65 12.36 -10.02
N VAL A 116 6.76 11.72 -9.67
CA VAL A 116 7.25 10.52 -10.37
C VAL A 116 6.32 9.33 -10.13
N VAL A 117 5.91 9.08 -8.89
CA VAL A 117 4.92 8.05 -8.55
C VAL A 117 3.62 8.30 -9.31
N GLU A 118 3.12 9.55 -9.34
CA GLU A 118 1.92 9.92 -10.09
C GLU A 118 2.03 9.64 -11.60
N ARG A 119 3.22 9.63 -12.20
CA ARG A 119 3.37 9.25 -13.62
C ARG A 119 3.54 7.75 -13.81
N LEU A 120 4.24 7.09 -12.89
CA LEU A 120 4.52 5.66 -12.95
C LEU A 120 3.29 4.80 -12.57
N TYR A 121 2.41 5.30 -11.70
CA TYR A 121 1.22 4.58 -11.24
C TYR A 121 0.23 4.35 -12.39
N PRO A 122 -0.40 3.15 -12.51
CA PRO A 122 -1.25 2.82 -13.67
C PRO A 122 -2.46 3.74 -13.91
N THR A 123 -3.02 4.32 -12.85
CA THR A 123 -4.13 5.29 -12.94
C THR A 123 -3.65 6.73 -12.75
N GLY A 124 -2.34 6.92 -12.75
CA GLY A 124 -1.68 8.20 -12.56
C GLY A 124 -1.87 9.16 -13.73
N GLY A 125 -1.82 10.46 -13.43
CA GLY A 125 -1.96 11.52 -14.41
C GLY A 125 -0.66 11.73 -15.19
N ARG A 126 -0.76 11.96 -16.51
CA ARG A 126 0.38 12.33 -17.36
C ARG A 126 0.51 13.85 -17.52
N TYR A 127 0.33 14.58 -16.43
CA TYR A 127 0.42 16.03 -16.45
C TYR A 127 1.83 16.47 -16.06
N GLY A 128 2.48 17.24 -16.94
CA GLY A 128 3.82 17.77 -16.74
C GLY A 128 4.07 18.97 -17.62
N SER A 129 5.03 19.82 -17.23
CA SER A 129 5.55 20.81 -18.18
C SER A 129 6.42 20.11 -19.22
N LYS A 130 6.48 20.65 -20.45
CA LYS A 130 7.35 20.12 -21.52
C LYS A 130 8.82 20.02 -21.09
N THR A 131 9.26 20.92 -20.22
CA THR A 131 10.62 20.96 -19.66
C THR A 131 10.86 19.78 -18.71
N GLU A 132 9.94 19.53 -17.79
CA GLU A 132 10.00 18.36 -16.89
C GLU A 132 9.96 17.05 -17.68
N GLU A 133 9.08 16.94 -18.68
CA GLU A 133 8.99 15.74 -19.51
C GLU A 133 10.32 15.44 -20.22
N THR A 134 11.01 16.49 -20.71
CA THR A 134 12.31 16.34 -21.36
C THR A 134 13.36 15.82 -20.39
N LEU A 135 13.42 16.36 -19.17
CA LEU A 135 14.34 15.91 -18.13
C LEU A 135 14.06 14.46 -17.74
N TRP A 136 12.80 14.11 -17.55
CA TRP A 136 12.45 12.76 -17.12
C TRP A 136 12.75 11.72 -18.20
N HIS A 137 12.57 12.07 -19.48
CA HIS A 137 13.02 11.23 -20.59
C HIS A 137 14.55 11.08 -20.61
N LYS A 138 15.31 12.16 -20.41
CA LYS A 138 16.78 12.12 -20.29
C LYS A 138 17.22 11.14 -19.19
N TYR A 139 16.51 11.13 -18.06
CA TYR A 139 16.83 10.27 -16.91
C TYR A 139 16.18 8.87 -16.93
N GLY A 140 15.56 8.48 -18.05
CA GLY A 140 15.13 7.12 -18.27
C GLY A 140 13.75 6.78 -17.70
N LEU A 141 12.88 7.77 -17.46
CA LEU A 141 11.50 7.54 -17.03
C LEU A 141 10.78 6.50 -17.90
N ALA A 142 10.95 6.55 -19.23
CA ALA A 142 10.30 5.59 -20.13
C ALA A 142 10.71 4.13 -19.86
N ASN A 143 11.99 3.91 -19.52
CA ASN A 143 12.49 2.59 -19.16
C ASN A 143 11.94 2.15 -17.80
N ILE A 144 11.91 3.06 -16.83
CA ILE A 144 11.31 2.80 -15.50
C ILE A 144 9.82 2.48 -15.64
N GLN A 145 9.07 3.26 -16.43
CA GLN A 145 7.67 3.01 -16.72
C GLN A 145 7.47 1.62 -17.31
N LYS A 146 8.32 1.19 -18.25
CA LYS A 146 8.25 -0.16 -18.82
C LYS A 146 8.43 -1.23 -17.75
N MET A 147 9.43 -1.09 -16.89
CA MET A 147 9.70 -2.05 -15.81
C MET A 147 8.55 -2.10 -14.78
N VAL A 148 8.04 -0.93 -14.37
CA VAL A 148 6.88 -0.82 -13.46
C VAL A 148 5.64 -1.45 -14.10
N ASN A 149 5.35 -1.15 -15.36
CA ASN A 149 4.23 -1.72 -16.08
C ASN A 149 4.32 -3.26 -16.15
N GLN A 150 5.49 -3.80 -16.48
CA GLN A 150 5.73 -5.23 -16.46
C GLN A 150 5.46 -5.83 -15.07
N LYS A 151 5.92 -5.17 -14.01
CA LYS A 151 5.68 -5.63 -12.63
C LYS A 151 4.19 -5.68 -12.27
N TYR A 152 3.41 -4.69 -12.75
CA TYR A 152 1.96 -4.72 -12.61
C TYR A 152 1.30 -5.82 -13.45
N GLU A 153 1.77 -6.09 -14.67
CA GLU A 153 1.26 -7.18 -15.50
C GLU A 153 1.45 -8.54 -14.84
N GLU A 154 2.65 -8.79 -14.31
CA GLU A 154 2.99 -9.99 -13.53
C GLU A 154 2.06 -10.13 -12.31
N PHE A 155 1.94 -9.06 -11.51
CA PHE A 155 1.03 -9.02 -10.37
C PHE A 155 -0.42 -9.35 -10.75
N PHE A 156 -0.96 -8.71 -11.80
CA PHE A 156 -2.34 -8.97 -12.20
C PHE A 156 -2.56 -10.39 -12.72
N ALA A 157 -1.58 -10.97 -13.42
CA ALA A 157 -1.64 -12.36 -13.85
C ALA A 157 -1.67 -13.32 -12.65
N GLU A 158 -0.80 -13.09 -11.66
CA GLU A 158 -0.70 -13.93 -10.46
C GLU A 158 -1.95 -13.87 -9.58
N ILE A 159 -2.53 -12.68 -9.35
CA ILE A 159 -3.75 -12.58 -8.52
C ILE A 159 -4.95 -13.21 -9.22
N VAL A 160 -5.09 -13.03 -10.54
CA VAL A 160 -6.19 -13.64 -11.32
C VAL A 160 -6.09 -15.16 -11.24
N GLN A 161 -4.88 -15.71 -11.42
CA GLN A 161 -4.64 -17.13 -11.31
C GLN A 161 -5.02 -17.66 -9.92
N ARG A 162 -4.56 -17.00 -8.84
CA ARG A 162 -4.89 -17.41 -7.47
C ARG A 162 -6.39 -17.33 -7.15
N MET A 163 -7.08 -16.29 -7.62
CA MET A 163 -8.53 -16.18 -7.46
C MET A 163 -9.27 -17.30 -8.19
N ASP A 164 -8.86 -17.61 -9.43
CA ASP A 164 -9.46 -18.68 -10.23
C ASP A 164 -9.21 -20.05 -9.59
N ASP A 165 -7.99 -20.31 -9.11
CA ASP A 165 -7.62 -21.58 -8.47
C ASP A 165 -8.32 -21.79 -7.14
N TYR A 166 -8.43 -20.74 -6.31
CA TYR A 166 -9.23 -20.77 -5.09
C TYR A 166 -10.67 -21.17 -5.40
N VAL A 167 -11.31 -20.50 -6.38
CA VAL A 167 -12.69 -20.79 -6.74
C VAL A 167 -12.88 -22.21 -7.30
N LYS A 168 -11.93 -22.72 -8.08
CA LYS A 168 -11.96 -24.09 -8.61
C LYS A 168 -11.79 -25.15 -7.52
N GLY A 169 -11.02 -24.82 -6.47
CA GLY A 169 -10.80 -25.71 -5.32
C GLY A 169 -12.01 -25.86 -4.39
N LEU A 170 -13.02 -25.00 -4.52
CA LEU A 170 -14.27 -25.08 -3.74
C LEU A 170 -15.16 -26.24 -4.19
N THR A 171 -15.95 -26.80 -3.26
CA THR A 171 -16.98 -27.80 -3.58
C THR A 171 -18.08 -27.21 -4.48
N PRO A 172 -18.86 -28.02 -5.21
CA PRO A 172 -19.98 -27.53 -6.01
C PRO A 172 -20.94 -26.63 -5.23
N GLU A 173 -21.26 -26.98 -3.99
CA GLU A 173 -22.15 -26.20 -3.12
C GLU A 173 -21.52 -24.84 -2.78
N GLN A 174 -20.25 -24.81 -2.39
CA GLN A 174 -19.51 -23.58 -2.08
C GLN A 174 -19.36 -22.67 -3.31
N GLN A 175 -19.18 -23.26 -4.49
CA GLN A 175 -19.10 -22.54 -5.76
C GLN A 175 -20.39 -21.77 -6.11
N THR A 176 -21.54 -22.24 -5.62
CA THR A 176 -22.82 -21.53 -5.81
C THR A 176 -22.97 -20.32 -4.88
N ARG A 177 -22.14 -20.16 -3.85
CA ARG A 177 -22.25 -19.05 -2.89
C ARG A 177 -21.89 -17.71 -3.54
N THR A 178 -22.52 -16.64 -3.03
CA THR A 178 -22.31 -15.25 -3.50
C THR A 178 -20.84 -14.86 -3.54
N THR A 179 -20.09 -15.22 -2.49
CA THR A 179 -18.66 -14.94 -2.39
C THR A 179 -17.85 -15.53 -3.56
N ALA A 180 -18.08 -16.80 -3.92
CA ALA A 180 -17.38 -17.47 -5.02
C ALA A 180 -17.75 -16.84 -6.38
N ARG A 181 -19.03 -16.48 -6.58
CA ARG A 181 -19.47 -15.74 -7.77
C ARG A 181 -18.82 -14.37 -7.86
N ASN A 182 -18.69 -13.65 -6.74
CA ASN A 182 -18.04 -12.35 -6.69
C ASN A 182 -16.54 -12.45 -7.03
N LEU A 183 -15.83 -13.45 -6.49
CA LEU A 183 -14.42 -13.67 -6.84
C LEU A 183 -14.25 -13.95 -8.34
N ARG A 184 -15.09 -14.80 -8.95
CA ARG A 184 -15.06 -15.03 -10.42
C ARG A 184 -15.30 -13.73 -11.19
N LYS A 185 -16.28 -12.95 -10.78
CA LYS A 185 -16.64 -11.68 -11.43
C LYS A 185 -15.48 -10.70 -11.36
N TRP A 186 -14.83 -10.56 -10.21
CA TRP A 186 -13.67 -9.68 -10.06
C TRP A 186 -12.46 -10.19 -10.85
N SER A 187 -12.18 -11.50 -10.78
CA SER A 187 -11.12 -12.15 -11.56
C SER A 187 -11.29 -11.88 -13.06
N SER A 188 -12.49 -12.13 -13.63
CA SER A 188 -12.77 -11.84 -15.04
C SER A 188 -12.63 -10.35 -15.37
N LYS A 189 -13.16 -9.44 -14.53
CA LYS A 189 -12.99 -7.99 -14.76
C LYS A 189 -11.52 -7.58 -14.83
N ILE A 190 -10.68 -8.09 -13.94
CA ILE A 190 -9.23 -7.80 -13.94
C ILE A 190 -8.57 -8.46 -15.15
N LYS A 191 -8.88 -9.72 -15.45
CA LYS A 191 -8.32 -10.47 -16.58
C LYS A 191 -8.61 -9.78 -17.91
N ASP A 192 -9.87 -9.44 -18.14
CA ASP A 192 -10.40 -8.99 -19.43
C ASP A 192 -10.23 -7.47 -19.64
N ALA A 193 -9.78 -6.73 -18.62
CA ALA A 193 -9.51 -5.31 -18.74
C ALA A 193 -8.39 -5.02 -19.78
N PRO A 194 -8.63 -4.12 -20.74
CA PRO A 194 -7.73 -3.90 -21.88
C PRO A 194 -6.47 -3.08 -21.55
N THR A 195 -6.42 -2.44 -20.39
CA THR A 195 -5.29 -1.60 -19.98
C THR A 195 -4.92 -1.85 -18.52
N LEU A 196 -3.64 -1.64 -18.16
CA LEU A 196 -3.17 -1.69 -16.78
C LEU A 196 -3.94 -0.74 -15.85
N SER A 197 -4.32 0.44 -16.36
CA SER A 197 -5.15 1.40 -15.63
C SER A 197 -6.49 0.79 -15.22
N MET A 198 -7.19 0.16 -16.17
CA MET A 198 -8.47 -0.50 -15.90
C MET A 198 -8.31 -1.73 -14.99
N LYS A 199 -7.25 -2.52 -15.17
CA LYS A 199 -6.91 -3.64 -14.28
C LYS A 199 -6.75 -3.15 -12.84
N ASN A 200 -5.97 -2.09 -12.64
CA ASN A 200 -5.75 -1.49 -11.33
C ASN A 200 -7.04 -0.92 -10.71
N MET A 201 -7.90 -0.29 -11.51
CA MET A 201 -9.22 0.19 -11.03
C MET A 201 -10.11 -0.96 -10.55
N PHE A 202 -10.19 -2.07 -11.30
CA PHE A 202 -10.97 -3.23 -10.89
C PHE A 202 -10.37 -3.95 -9.69
N TYR A 203 -9.04 -4.06 -9.62
CA TYR A 203 -8.35 -4.58 -8.45
C TYR A 203 -8.68 -3.75 -7.19
N ASN A 204 -8.51 -2.42 -7.25
CA ASN A 204 -8.81 -1.55 -6.11
C ASN A 204 -10.28 -1.64 -5.70
N SER A 205 -11.20 -1.78 -6.66
CA SER A 205 -12.63 -1.98 -6.38
C SER A 205 -12.92 -3.33 -5.73
N CYS A 206 -12.24 -4.40 -6.16
CA CYS A 206 -12.32 -5.73 -5.56
C CYS A 206 -11.85 -5.71 -4.12
N MET A 207 -10.67 -5.15 -3.85
CA MET A 207 -10.13 -5.07 -2.49
C MET A 207 -11.02 -4.20 -1.60
N ARG A 208 -11.51 -3.08 -2.12
CA ARG A 208 -12.45 -2.24 -1.38
C ARG A 208 -13.72 -2.98 -1.01
N PHE A 209 -14.29 -3.73 -1.94
CA PHE A 209 -15.49 -4.53 -1.71
C PHE A 209 -15.31 -5.52 -0.54
N TYR A 210 -14.19 -6.23 -0.50
CA TYR A 210 -13.94 -7.23 0.55
C TYR A 210 -13.56 -6.63 1.91
N TYR A 211 -12.75 -5.57 1.95
CA TYR A 211 -12.28 -5.00 3.22
C TYR A 211 -13.25 -3.98 3.85
N PHE A 212 -14.11 -3.31 3.07
CA PHE A 212 -14.92 -2.20 3.57
C PHE A 212 -16.43 -2.38 3.38
N GLU A 213 -16.87 -3.08 2.33
CA GLU A 213 -18.29 -3.10 1.94
C GLU A 213 -19.02 -4.39 2.36
N ARG A 214 -18.43 -5.15 3.29
CA ARG A 214 -18.93 -6.46 3.76
C ARG A 214 -19.19 -7.39 2.58
N GLY A 215 -18.13 -7.88 1.93
CA GLY A 215 -18.18 -8.80 0.79
C GLY A 215 -18.73 -10.20 1.13
N VAL A 216 -20.00 -10.25 1.55
CA VAL A 216 -20.78 -11.43 1.95
C VAL A 216 -21.70 -11.82 0.79
#